data_AF-A0A1G3AW66-F1
#
_entry.id   AF-A0A1G3AW66-F1
#
_cell.length_a   1.000
_cell.length_b   1.000
_cell.length_c   1.000
_cell.angle_alpha   90.00
_cell.angle_beta   90.00
_cell.angle_gamma   90.00
#
_symmetry.space_group_name_H-M   'P 1'
#
loop_
_entity.id
_entity.type
_entity.pdbx_description
1 polymer ?
#
loop_
_entity_poly.entity_id
_entity_poly.type
_entity_poly.pdbx_seq_one_letter_code
_entity_poly.pdbx_strand_id
1 'polypeptide(L)'
;MTKAKIMIVEDEWVTADDIRMCLQSLGYTVTSVTSSGEEAIQKAENDRPDLVLMDIMLKGEMDGIEAARQIRSCYGIPIVYLTAYADEKILERASITEPFGYIVKPFVNEDLKIAIEIALYKHRVEKERKRLIENLQDALPRITTLSGLLPICPSCKKIRDAEGNWK
;
A
#
# COMPACT_ATOMS: atom_id res chain seq x y z
N MET A 1 -16.10 7.68 -12.90
CA MET A 1 -15.04 7.27 -11.96
C MET A 1 -13.72 7.36 -12.68
N THR A 2 -12.74 8.07 -12.15
CA THR A 2 -11.37 8.06 -12.69
C THR A 2 -10.84 6.63 -12.63
N LYS A 3 -10.47 6.08 -13.78
CA LYS A 3 -9.93 4.72 -13.87
C LYS A 3 -8.54 4.71 -13.23
N ALA A 4 -8.24 3.70 -12.43
CA ALA A 4 -7.00 3.64 -11.65
C ALA A 4 -5.76 3.69 -12.57
N LYS A 5 -4.71 4.35 -12.09
CA LYS A 5 -3.40 4.47 -12.74
C LYS A 5 -2.49 3.35 -12.27
N ILE A 6 -1.95 2.57 -13.19
CA ILE A 6 -1.15 1.39 -12.88
C ILE A 6 0.22 1.53 -13.55
N MET A 7 1.26 1.25 -12.78
CA MET A 7 2.63 1.13 -13.31
C MET A 7 2.96 -0.35 -13.52
N ILE A 8 3.67 -0.66 -14.60
CA ILE A 8 4.14 -2.01 -14.93
C ILE A 8 5.65 -2.03 -14.79
N VAL A 9 6.18 -3.00 -14.05
CA VAL A 9 7.62 -3.25 -13.93
C VAL A 9 7.89 -4.67 -14.39
N GLU A 10 8.49 -4.82 -15.56
CA GLU A 10 8.68 -6.08 -16.27
C GLU A 10 9.87 -5.94 -17.22
N ASP A 11 10.84 -6.86 -17.14
CA ASP A 11 12.06 -6.79 -17.94
C ASP A 11 11.88 -7.40 -19.35
N GLU A 12 10.86 -8.23 -19.54
CA GLU A 12 10.50 -8.81 -20.83
C GLU A 12 9.45 -7.96 -21.56
N TRP A 13 9.87 -7.31 -22.66
CA TRP A 13 9.01 -6.38 -23.43
C TRP A 13 7.70 -7.01 -23.90
N VAL A 14 7.72 -8.27 -24.36
CA VAL A 14 6.51 -8.95 -24.85
C VAL A 14 5.49 -9.10 -23.71
N THR A 15 5.93 -9.63 -22.57
CA THR A 15 5.11 -9.78 -21.37
C THR A 15 4.60 -8.42 -20.87
N ALA A 16 5.44 -7.38 -20.88
CA ALA A 16 5.06 -6.04 -20.48
C ALA A 16 3.98 -5.44 -21.40
N ASP A 17 4.09 -5.65 -22.70
CA ASP A 17 3.12 -5.16 -23.69
C ASP A 17 1.78 -5.91 -23.59
N ASP A 18 1.82 -7.22 -23.37
CA ASP A 18 0.63 -8.03 -23.13
C ASP A 18 -0.14 -7.55 -21.88
N ILE A 19 0.57 -7.30 -20.77
CA ILE A 19 -0.02 -6.72 -19.56
C ILE A 19 -0.61 -5.34 -19.87
N ARG A 20 0.13 -4.48 -20.57
CA ARG A 20 -0.31 -3.13 -20.94
C ARG A 20 -1.60 -3.18 -21.76
N MET A 21 -1.67 -4.03 -22.77
CA MET A 21 -2.88 -4.22 -23.60
C MET A 21 -4.04 -4.75 -22.77
N CYS A 22 -3.80 -5.74 -21.91
CA CYS A 22 -4.80 -6.27 -20.99
C CYS A 22 -5.37 -5.17 -20.09
N LEU A 23 -4.51 -4.40 -19.41
CA LEU A 23 -4.91 -3.29 -18.55
C LEU A 23 -5.74 -2.24 -19.30
N GLN A 24 -5.31 -1.85 -20.50
CA GLN A 24 -6.03 -0.89 -21.33
C GLN A 24 -7.41 -1.41 -21.74
N SER A 25 -7.52 -2.70 -22.09
CA SER A 25 -8.79 -3.35 -22.43
C SER A 25 -9.78 -3.40 -21.24
N LEU A 26 -9.25 -3.59 -20.03
CA LEU A 26 -9.99 -3.53 -18.77
C LEU A 26 -10.33 -2.08 -18.36
N GLY A 27 -9.74 -1.11 -19.06
CA GLY A 27 -9.95 0.33 -18.88
C GLY A 27 -8.93 1.01 -17.98
N TYR A 28 -7.98 0.32 -17.37
CA TYR A 28 -6.98 0.98 -16.53
C TYR A 28 -6.06 1.90 -17.35
N THR A 29 -5.51 2.91 -16.69
CA THR A 29 -4.51 3.79 -17.31
C THR A 29 -3.12 3.32 -16.94
N VAL A 30 -2.28 3.01 -17.92
CA VAL A 30 -0.87 2.65 -17.66
C VAL A 30 -0.04 3.92 -17.60
N THR A 31 0.63 4.19 -16.47
CA THR A 31 1.45 5.41 -16.29
C THR A 31 2.80 5.28 -16.95
N SER A 32 3.44 4.14 -16.75
CA SER A 32 4.80 3.86 -17.15
C SER A 32 5.01 2.35 -17.20
N VAL A 33 5.91 1.94 -18.08
CA VAL A 33 6.43 0.58 -18.20
C VAL A 33 7.93 0.67 -18.04
N THR A 34 8.47 0.01 -17.02
CA THR A 34 9.91 0.06 -16.68
C THR A 34 10.48 -1.35 -16.64
N SER A 35 11.76 -1.50 -17.00
CA SER A 35 12.41 -2.82 -17.06
C SER A 35 13.42 -3.09 -15.93
N SER A 36 13.70 -2.10 -15.08
CA SER A 36 14.57 -2.24 -13.91
C SER A 36 13.96 -1.67 -12.63
N GLY A 37 14.44 -2.16 -11.49
CA GLY A 37 13.97 -1.71 -10.17
C GLY A 37 14.30 -0.24 -9.90
N GLU A 38 15.46 0.24 -10.34
CA GLU A 38 15.91 1.62 -10.17
C GLU A 38 15.02 2.60 -10.94
N GLU A 39 14.72 2.28 -12.20
CA GLU A 39 13.80 3.08 -13.02
C GLU A 39 12.39 3.07 -12.42
N ALA A 40 11.93 1.92 -11.93
CA ALA A 40 10.62 1.79 -11.28
C ALA A 40 10.49 2.71 -10.06
N ILE A 41 11.52 2.82 -9.22
CA ILE A 41 11.52 3.73 -8.06
C ILE A 41 11.41 5.18 -8.52
N GLN A 42 12.19 5.58 -9.53
CA GLN A 42 12.18 6.94 -10.07
C GLN A 42 10.82 7.28 -10.71
N LYS A 43 10.23 6.36 -11.47
CA LYS A 43 8.92 6.55 -12.10
C LYS A 43 7.78 6.55 -11.08
N ALA A 44 7.84 5.72 -10.05
CA ALA A 44 6.86 5.72 -8.97
C ALA A 44 6.79 7.07 -8.24
N GLU A 45 7.94 7.73 -8.04
CA GLU A 45 8.00 9.07 -7.45
C GLU A 45 7.29 10.12 -8.31
N ASN A 46 7.57 10.10 -9.61
CA ASN A 46 7.13 11.11 -10.57
C ASN A 46 5.66 10.91 -10.97
N ASP A 47 5.27 9.69 -11.32
CA ASP A 47 3.97 9.39 -11.94
C ASP A 47 2.87 9.15 -10.89
N ARG A 48 3.27 8.82 -9.65
CA ARG A 48 2.40 8.50 -8.51
C ARG A 48 1.24 7.58 -8.93
N PRO A 49 1.53 6.34 -9.37
CA PRO A 49 0.50 5.37 -9.72
C PRO A 49 -0.32 4.97 -8.49
N ASP A 50 -1.54 4.50 -8.72
CA ASP A 50 -2.42 3.96 -7.68
C ASP A 50 -2.04 2.51 -7.30
N LEU A 51 -1.33 1.79 -8.18
CA LEU A 51 -0.86 0.43 -7.98
C LEU A 51 0.35 0.13 -8.87
N VAL A 52 1.26 -0.72 -8.39
CA VAL A 52 2.37 -1.26 -9.19
C VAL A 52 2.18 -2.75 -9.41
N LEU A 53 2.23 -3.17 -10.67
CA LEU A 53 2.46 -4.57 -11.04
C LEU A 53 3.96 -4.78 -11.17
N MET A 54 4.52 -5.65 -10.35
CA MET A 54 5.97 -5.82 -10.22
C MET A 54 6.35 -7.26 -10.52
N ASP A 55 7.11 -7.51 -11.57
CA ASP A 55 7.81 -8.80 -11.66
C ASP A 55 8.83 -8.91 -10.52
N ILE A 56 8.85 -10.07 -9.88
CA ILE A 56 9.84 -10.39 -8.85
C ILE A 56 11.25 -10.45 -9.45
N MET A 57 11.37 -11.04 -10.63
CA MET A 57 12.65 -11.27 -11.28
C MET A 57 12.92 -10.16 -12.29
N LEU A 58 13.72 -9.18 -11.90
CA LEU A 58 14.16 -8.10 -12.81
C LEU A 58 15.62 -8.31 -13.21
N LYS A 59 15.97 -7.83 -14.41
CA LYS A 59 17.37 -7.71 -14.82
C LYS A 59 18.01 -6.53 -14.11
N GLY A 60 19.24 -6.73 -13.61
CA GLY A 60 20.02 -5.69 -12.95
C GLY A 60 20.57 -6.14 -11.60
N GLU A 61 21.03 -5.18 -10.80
CA GLU A 61 21.51 -5.41 -9.44
C GLU A 61 20.36 -5.45 -8.42
N MET A 62 19.28 -4.71 -8.68
CA MET A 62 18.08 -4.67 -7.85
C MET A 62 16.99 -5.59 -8.38
N ASP A 63 16.52 -6.51 -7.54
CA ASP A 63 15.36 -7.34 -7.83
C ASP A 63 14.02 -6.60 -7.57
N GLY A 64 12.93 -7.15 -8.07
CA GLY A 64 11.61 -6.55 -7.92
C GLY A 64 11.13 -6.48 -6.47
N ILE A 65 11.63 -7.35 -5.59
CA ILE A 65 11.28 -7.35 -4.16
C ILE A 65 11.89 -6.12 -3.48
N GLU A 66 13.16 -5.84 -3.73
CA GLU A 66 13.86 -4.70 -3.17
C GLU A 66 13.29 -3.37 -3.70
N ALA A 67 13.02 -3.29 -5.01
CA ALA A 67 12.36 -2.12 -5.61
C ALA A 67 10.97 -1.89 -5.00
N ALA A 68 10.19 -2.95 -4.84
CA ALA A 68 8.86 -2.89 -4.26
C ALA A 68 8.89 -2.42 -2.79
N ARG A 69 9.84 -2.92 -2.00
CA ARG A 69 10.04 -2.49 -0.61
C ARG A 69 10.28 -0.99 -0.53
N GLN A 70 11.11 -0.44 -1.41
CA GLN A 70 11.41 1.00 -1.44
C GLN A 70 10.19 1.81 -1.89
N ILE A 71 9.53 1.41 -2.98
CA ILE A 71 8.32 2.10 -3.49
C ILE A 71 7.22 2.16 -2.41
N ARG A 72 6.96 1.04 -1.72
CA ARG A 72 5.95 0.99 -0.66
C ARG A 72 6.37 1.86 0.54
N SER A 73 7.62 1.77 0.98
CA SER A 73 8.09 2.50 2.17
C SER A 73 8.14 4.01 1.95
N CYS A 74 8.57 4.45 0.77
CA CYS A 74 8.74 5.88 0.45
C CYS A 74 7.43 6.54 0.00
N TYR A 75 6.59 5.83 -0.75
CA TYR A 75 5.43 6.42 -1.41
C TYR A 75 4.09 5.85 -0.98
N GLY A 76 4.08 4.75 -0.21
CA GLY A 76 2.86 4.10 0.25
C GLY A 76 2.03 3.49 -0.87
N ILE A 77 2.62 3.21 -2.03
CA ILE A 77 1.90 2.67 -3.20
C ILE A 77 1.73 1.15 -3.02
N PRO A 78 0.52 0.59 -3.23
CA PRO A 78 0.31 -0.85 -3.13
C PRO A 78 0.93 -1.60 -4.31
N ILE A 79 1.45 -2.78 -4.03
CA ILE A 79 2.19 -3.61 -4.98
C ILE A 79 1.54 -4.97 -5.10
N VAL A 80 1.39 -5.42 -6.34
CA VAL A 80 0.98 -6.78 -6.70
C VAL A 80 2.13 -7.42 -7.47
N TYR A 81 2.63 -8.54 -6.97
CA TYR A 81 3.72 -9.24 -7.61
C TYR A 81 3.23 -10.13 -8.75
N LEU A 82 4.01 -10.15 -9.82
CA LEU A 82 3.93 -11.13 -10.88
C LEU A 82 5.06 -12.14 -10.65
N THR A 83 4.77 -13.44 -10.67
CA THR A 83 5.78 -14.46 -10.44
C THR A 83 5.64 -15.62 -11.41
N ALA A 84 6.76 -16.08 -11.99
CA ALA A 84 6.80 -17.29 -12.80
C ALA A 84 6.98 -18.58 -11.96
N TYR A 85 7.34 -18.46 -10.68
CA TYR A 85 7.70 -19.61 -9.85
C TYR A 85 7.19 -19.45 -8.41
N ALA A 86 6.61 -20.52 -7.87
CA ALA A 86 6.17 -20.62 -6.48
C ALA A 86 7.30 -21.15 -5.57
N ASP A 87 8.55 -20.73 -5.80
CA ASP A 87 9.63 -21.07 -4.88
C ASP A 87 9.36 -20.41 -3.51
N GLU A 88 9.25 -21.24 -2.49
CA GLU A 88 8.88 -20.85 -1.14
C GLU A 88 9.83 -19.77 -0.60
N LYS A 89 11.13 -19.82 -0.92
CA LYS A 89 12.09 -18.81 -0.47
C LYS A 89 11.84 -17.44 -1.07
N ILE A 90 11.41 -17.39 -2.33
CA ILE A 90 11.10 -16.14 -3.03
C ILE A 90 9.80 -15.57 -2.47
N LEU A 91 8.79 -16.41 -2.25
CA LEU A 91 7.52 -16.02 -1.66
C LEU A 91 7.69 -15.53 -0.21
N GLU A 92 8.56 -16.15 0.58
CA GLU A 92 8.90 -15.68 1.93
C GLU A 92 9.53 -14.28 1.89
N ARG A 93 10.53 -14.07 1.03
CA ARG A 93 11.16 -12.75 0.85
C ARG A 93 10.16 -11.69 0.40
N ALA A 94 9.31 -12.01 -0.55
CA ALA A 94 8.28 -11.11 -1.04
C ALA A 94 7.24 -10.81 0.05
N SER A 95 6.88 -11.79 0.88
CA SER A 95 5.88 -11.61 1.95
C SER A 95 6.32 -10.62 3.02
N ILE A 96 7.63 -10.47 3.26
CA ILE A 96 8.19 -9.47 4.19
C ILE A 96 7.84 -8.04 3.74
N THR A 97 7.62 -7.81 2.44
CA THR A 97 7.24 -6.48 1.92
C THR A 97 5.75 -6.14 2.14
N GLU A 98 4.97 -7.09 2.69
CA GLU A 98 3.52 -7.02 2.86
C GLU A 98 2.79 -6.62 1.56
N PRO A 99 2.90 -7.43 0.50
CA PRO A 99 2.27 -7.11 -0.78
C PRO A 99 0.75 -7.23 -0.71
N PHE A 100 0.09 -6.53 -1.62
CA PHE A 100 -1.36 -6.50 -1.71
C PHE A 100 -1.94 -7.66 -2.52
N GLY A 101 -1.08 -8.38 -3.25
CA GLY A 101 -1.45 -9.58 -3.98
C GLY A 101 -0.27 -10.22 -4.71
N TYR A 102 -0.52 -11.42 -5.23
CA TYR A 102 0.38 -12.17 -6.09
C TYR A 102 -0.42 -12.72 -7.28
N ILE A 103 0.20 -12.72 -8.44
CA ILE A 103 -0.33 -13.32 -9.66
C ILE A 103 0.74 -14.24 -10.22
N VAL A 104 0.38 -15.50 -10.44
CA VAL A 104 1.28 -16.50 -11.02
C VAL A 104 1.18 -16.44 -12.54
N LYS A 105 2.31 -16.41 -13.24
CA LYS A 105 2.40 -16.52 -14.70
C LYS A 105 2.31 -18.00 -15.12
N PRO A 106 1.58 -18.36 -16.19
CA PRO A 106 0.72 -17.50 -17.00
C PRO A 106 -0.62 -17.22 -16.29
N PHE A 107 -1.18 -16.03 -16.52
CA PHE A 107 -2.47 -15.59 -15.97
C PHE A 107 -3.44 -15.19 -17.09
N VAL A 108 -4.73 -15.17 -16.79
CA VAL A 108 -5.75 -14.61 -17.68
C VAL A 108 -6.14 -13.19 -17.27
N ASN A 109 -6.79 -12.45 -18.17
CA ASN A 109 -7.19 -11.05 -17.92
C ASN A 109 -8.06 -10.89 -16.67
N GLU A 110 -8.88 -11.90 -16.34
CA GLU A 110 -9.74 -11.88 -15.15
C GLU A 110 -8.92 -11.96 -13.85
N ASP A 111 -7.84 -12.74 -13.82
CA ASP A 111 -6.95 -12.83 -12.66
C ASP A 111 -6.33 -11.46 -12.36
N LEU A 112 -5.85 -10.79 -13.41
CA LEU A 112 -5.26 -9.45 -13.30
C LEU A 112 -6.26 -8.44 -12.76
N LYS A 113 -7.49 -8.44 -13.32
CA LYS A 113 -8.58 -7.57 -12.87
C LYS A 113 -8.90 -7.79 -11.39
N ILE A 114 -9.12 -9.04 -10.99
CA ILE A 114 -9.50 -9.41 -9.61
C ILE A 114 -8.40 -8.99 -8.64
N ALA A 115 -7.14 -9.31 -8.95
CA ALA A 115 -6.01 -8.97 -8.10
C ALA A 115 -5.86 -7.44 -7.92
N ILE A 116 -6.01 -6.67 -8.99
CA ILE A 116 -5.96 -5.19 -8.95
C ILE A 116 -7.10 -4.63 -8.11
N GLU A 117 -8.34 -5.08 -8.31
CA GLU A 117 -9.50 -4.59 -7.57
C GLU A 117 -9.37 -4.88 -6.07
N ILE A 118 -8.95 -6.10 -5.71
CA ILE A 118 -8.69 -6.49 -4.32
C ILE A 118 -7.56 -5.65 -3.72
N ALA A 119 -6.46 -5.46 -4.44
CA ALA A 119 -5.30 -4.71 -3.97
C ALA A 119 -5.66 -3.24 -3.70
N LEU A 120 -6.33 -2.58 -4.65
CA LEU A 120 -6.79 -1.19 -4.51
C LEU A 120 -7.79 -1.04 -3.35
N TYR A 121 -8.71 -2.01 -3.20
CA TYR A 121 -9.66 -2.00 -2.09
C TYR A 121 -8.94 -2.15 -0.73
N LYS A 122 -8.07 -3.15 -0.59
CA LYS A 122 -7.27 -3.36 0.63
C LYS A 122 -6.43 -2.13 0.98
N HIS A 123 -5.79 -1.52 -0.02
CA HIS A 123 -4.99 -0.31 0.18
C HIS A 123 -5.83 0.86 0.70
N ARG A 124 -7.03 1.06 0.14
CA ARG A 124 -7.97 2.08 0.62
C ARG A 124 -8.38 1.84 2.07
N VAL A 125 -8.71 0.60 2.42
CA VAL A 125 -9.10 0.23 3.79
C VAL A 125 -7.96 0.44 4.77
N GLU A 126 -6.73 0.04 4.41
CA GLU A 126 -5.56 0.25 5.25
C GLU A 126 -5.27 1.74 5.49
N LYS A 127 -5.34 2.55 4.44
CA LYS A 127 -5.13 4.00 4.53
C LYS A 127 -6.18 4.67 5.42
N GLU A 128 -7.45 4.29 5.28
CA GLU A 128 -8.53 4.80 6.13
C GLU A 128 -8.35 4.38 7.59
N ARG A 129 -7.98 3.10 7.83
CA ARG A 129 -7.66 2.61 9.17
C ARG A 129 -6.53 3.42 9.81
N LYS A 130 -5.46 3.68 9.07
CA LYS A 130 -4.32 4.46 9.56
C LYS A 130 -4.74 5.88 9.93
N ARG A 131 -5.52 6.54 9.07
CA ARG A 131 -6.08 7.87 9.33
C ARG A 131 -6.96 7.91 10.58
N LEU A 132 -7.83 6.91 10.78
CA LEU A 132 -8.68 6.82 11.96
C LEU A 132 -7.85 6.65 13.25
N ILE A 133 -6.79 5.85 13.20
CA ILE A 133 -5.87 5.67 14.35
C ILE A 133 -5.17 6.98 14.68
N GLU A 134 -4.64 7.68 13.67
CA GLU A 134 -4.00 9.00 13.85
C GLU A 134 -4.99 10.01 14.46
N ASN A 135 -6.21 10.10 13.94
CA ASN A 135 -7.25 10.98 14.49
C ASN A 135 -7.60 10.65 15.95
N LEU A 136 -7.69 9.37 16.32
CA LEU A 136 -7.96 8.92 17.69
C LEU A 136 -6.80 9.29 18.63
N GLN A 137 -5.56 9.10 18.18
CA GLN A 137 -4.36 9.48 18.92
C GLN A 137 -4.28 10.99 19.16
N ASP A 138 -4.69 11.80 18.18
CA ASP A 138 -4.74 13.26 18.32
C ASP A 138 -5.88 13.76 19.23
N ALA A 139 -6.99 13.01 19.31
CA ALA A 139 -8.14 13.35 20.14
C ALA A 139 -7.94 12.99 21.62
N LEU A 140 -7.24 11.89 21.93
CA LEU A 140 -6.98 11.39 23.29
C LEU A 140 -6.42 12.47 24.25
N PRO A 141 -5.40 13.28 23.88
CA PRO A 141 -4.86 14.35 24.73
C PRO A 141 -5.84 15.47 25.08
N ARG A 142 -6.89 15.68 24.26
CA ARG A 142 -7.89 16.73 24.50
C ARG A 142 -8.89 16.32 25.60
N ILE A 143 -9.11 15.02 25.78
CA ILE A 143 -9.95 14.49 26.86
C ILE A 143 -9.18 14.51 28.19
N THR A 144 -7.88 14.20 28.18
CA THR A 144 -7.06 14.20 29.41
C THR A 144 -6.77 15.60 29.95
N THR A 145 -6.84 16.64 29.12
CA THR A 145 -6.80 18.04 29.56
C THR A 145 -8.11 18.50 30.22
N LEU A 146 -9.25 17.88 29.89
CA LEU A 146 -10.53 18.12 30.57
C LEU A 146 -10.63 17.45 31.95
N SER A 147 -9.78 16.45 32.28
CA SER A 147 -9.71 15.89 33.64
C SER A 147 -9.26 16.91 34.71
N GLY A 148 -8.69 18.04 34.31
CA GLY A 148 -8.42 19.17 35.23
C GLY A 148 -9.58 20.15 35.38
N LEU A 149 -10.55 20.14 34.47
CA LEU A 149 -11.75 20.99 34.44
C LEU A 149 -12.99 20.28 35.00
N LEU A 150 -13.00 18.95 34.98
CA LEU A 150 -14.05 18.16 35.60
C LEU A 150 -13.86 18.20 37.12
N PRO A 151 -14.85 18.68 37.88
CA PRO A 151 -14.75 18.70 39.33
C PRO A 151 -14.94 17.30 39.91
N ILE A 152 -14.65 16.19 39.20
CA ILE A 152 -14.89 14.83 39.70
C ILE A 152 -13.69 13.94 39.35
N CYS A 153 -13.10 13.30 40.35
CA CYS A 153 -11.96 12.41 40.18
C CYS A 153 -12.45 11.07 39.59
N PRO A 154 -11.93 10.63 38.43
CA PRO A 154 -12.38 9.39 37.79
C PRO A 154 -11.97 8.11 38.55
N SER A 155 -11.00 8.20 39.48
CA SER A 155 -10.52 7.06 40.28
C SER A 155 -11.29 6.89 41.59
N CYS A 156 -11.54 7.98 42.33
CA CYS A 156 -12.19 7.93 43.65
C CYS A 156 -13.57 8.58 43.72
N LYS A 157 -14.10 9.11 42.60
CA LYS A 157 -15.40 9.81 42.47
C LYS A 157 -15.57 11.05 43.36
N LYS A 158 -14.50 11.51 44.02
CA LYS A 158 -14.49 12.75 44.82
C LYS A 158 -14.69 13.97 43.96
N ILE A 159 -15.35 14.98 44.52
CA ILE A 159 -15.64 16.22 43.80
C ILE A 159 -14.62 17.31 44.21
N ARG A 160 -14.09 18.07 43.24
CA ARG A 160 -13.17 19.17 43.48
C ARG A 160 -13.97 20.44 43.81
N ASP A 161 -13.76 21.00 44.99
CA ASP A 161 -14.41 22.26 45.39
C ASP A 161 -13.81 23.47 44.67
N ALA A 162 -14.44 24.64 44.83
CA ALA A 162 -14.03 25.89 44.19
C ALA A 162 -12.63 26.36 44.62
N GLU A 163 -12.17 25.92 45.81
CA GLU A 163 -10.81 26.16 46.31
C GLU A 163 -9.78 25.13 45.80
N GLY A 164 -10.21 24.12 45.03
CA GLY A 164 -9.34 23.14 44.38
C GLY A 164 -9.04 21.88 45.19
N ASN A 165 -9.73 21.65 46.31
CA ASN A 165 -9.57 20.48 47.20
C ASN A 165 -10.53 19.34 46.83
N TRP A 166 -10.12 18.09 47.08
CA TRP A 166 -10.93 16.89 46.79
C TRP A 166 -11.74 16.44 48.02
N LYS A 167 -13.08 16.47 47.91
CA LYS A 167 -14.01 15.95 48.94
C LYS A 167 -14.60 14.61 48.55
#